data_AF-A0A924G0B4-F1
#
_entry.id   AF-A0A924G0B4-F1
#
_cell.length_a   1.000
_cell.length_b   1.000
_cell.length_c   1.000
_cell.angle_alpha   90.00
_cell.angle_beta   90.00
_cell.angle_gamma   90.00
#
_symmetry.space_group_name_H-M   'P 1'
#
loop_
_entity.id
_entity.type
_entity.pdbx_description
1 polymer ?
#
loop_
_entity_poly.entity_id
_entity_poly.type
_entity_poly.pdbx_seq_one_letter_code
_entity_poly.pdbx_strand_id
1 'polypeptide(L)'
;MKRAMMVLTTLMLQGGIGAARGQTVGAVAPASAAAKTSEVAAALTPEARSAAALAQSSEATFDPGSARRLVEAIEAYSLIEKLGGWPQIPTDAKFAIGTAGPQDEMLRNRLVISGDLASSESKGPFDAALVAGVKRFQTRHGLLATGNVGPRTMAALNVPVTKRIEQLEASLQRAGAIGFKFGPRYVVVNLPGAYAEAVENDIVVRRYRVIVGKTDKPSPT
;
A
#
# COMPACT_ATOMS: atom_id res chain seq x y z
N MET A 1 -48.09 19.65 41.89
CA MET A 1 -49.22 20.61 41.96
C MET A 1 -49.14 21.57 40.77
N LYS A 2 -50.25 21.69 40.02
CA LYS A 2 -50.62 22.70 38.98
C LYS A 2 -49.76 22.74 37.68
N ARG A 3 -50.28 22.35 36.51
CA ARG A 3 -51.27 23.00 35.59
C ARG A 3 -50.72 24.33 35.04
N ALA A 4 -50.87 24.75 33.78
CA ALA A 4 -51.50 24.30 32.54
C ALA A 4 -51.20 25.38 31.47
N MET A 5 -51.30 25.07 30.16
CA MET A 5 -51.91 25.86 29.05
C MET A 5 -51.50 25.17 27.74
N MET A 6 -52.29 24.36 27.02
CA MET A 6 -53.59 24.56 26.37
C MET A 6 -53.61 25.75 25.39
N VAL A 7 -53.34 25.48 24.12
CA VAL A 7 -54.21 25.97 23.03
C VAL A 7 -54.48 24.82 22.07
N LEU A 8 -55.75 24.52 21.98
CA LEU A 8 -56.43 23.55 21.13
C LEU A 8 -56.91 24.31 19.88
N THR A 9 -56.66 23.79 18.68
CA THR A 9 -57.53 24.13 17.54
C THR A 9 -57.66 22.89 16.66
N THR A 10 -58.82 22.27 16.79
CA THR A 10 -59.35 21.19 15.96
C THR A 10 -60.13 21.81 14.80
N LEU A 11 -59.90 21.35 13.56
CA LEU A 11 -60.96 21.33 12.55
C LEU A 11 -60.85 20.12 11.62
N MET A 12 -61.78 19.18 11.85
CA MET A 12 -62.53 18.32 10.92
C MET A 12 -62.03 18.12 9.48
N LEU A 13 -61.59 16.89 9.22
CA LEU A 13 -62.19 15.89 8.32
C LEU A 13 -62.97 16.37 7.07
N GLN A 14 -62.44 16.07 5.87
CA GLN A 14 -63.21 15.44 4.78
C GLN A 14 -62.29 14.65 3.85
N GLY A 15 -62.70 13.42 3.54
CA GLY A 15 -61.97 12.46 2.73
C GLY A 15 -62.01 12.74 1.23
N GLY A 16 -61.06 12.15 0.52
CA GLY A 16 -61.00 12.14 -0.94
C GLY A 16 -59.89 11.21 -1.42
N ILE A 17 -60.30 10.04 -1.91
CA ILE A 17 -59.46 9.02 -2.54
C ILE A 17 -58.92 9.58 -3.86
N GLY A 18 -57.61 9.50 -4.10
CA GLY A 18 -57.00 9.88 -5.37
C GLY A 18 -55.50 9.57 -5.41
N ALA A 19 -55.13 8.62 -6.27
CA ALA A 19 -53.78 8.08 -6.40
C ALA A 19 -52.71 9.15 -6.72
N ALA A 20 -51.69 9.23 -5.87
CA ALA A 20 -50.54 10.13 -6.03
C ALA A 20 -49.46 9.47 -6.89
N ARG A 21 -49.19 10.06 -8.06
CA ARG A 21 -47.94 9.88 -8.81
C ARG A 21 -46.97 10.94 -8.30
N GLY A 22 -46.02 10.52 -7.45
CA GLY A 22 -45.08 11.43 -6.79
C GLY A 22 -44.04 12.01 -7.75
N GLN A 23 -43.96 13.34 -7.77
CA GLN A 23 -42.72 14.09 -8.00
C GLN A 23 -42.56 15.03 -6.81
N THR A 24 -41.61 14.72 -5.92
CA THR A 24 -41.17 15.62 -4.85
C THR A 24 -39.78 16.11 -5.15
N VAL A 25 -39.70 17.43 -5.29
CA VAL A 25 -38.50 18.25 -5.15
C VAL A 25 -38.09 18.22 -3.68
N GLY A 26 -36.82 17.95 -3.38
CA GLY A 26 -36.30 17.84 -2.01
C GLY A 26 -34.87 18.36 -1.85
N ALA A 27 -34.76 19.54 -1.23
CA ALA A 27 -33.78 20.04 -0.25
C ALA A 27 -32.30 19.53 -0.23
N VAL A 28 -31.40 20.44 -0.59
CA VAL A 28 -30.20 20.96 0.12
C VAL A 28 -29.54 20.12 1.26
N ALA A 29 -28.38 19.54 0.91
CA ALA A 29 -27.07 19.38 1.62
C ALA A 29 -26.93 18.61 2.97
N PRO A 30 -25.77 17.95 3.28
CA PRO A 30 -24.47 18.09 2.63
C PRO A 30 -23.83 16.78 2.14
N ALA A 31 -23.57 16.69 0.83
CA ALA A 31 -22.77 15.64 0.20
C ALA A 31 -21.25 15.95 0.20
N SER A 32 -20.71 16.51 1.30
CA SER A 32 -19.32 16.99 1.34
C SER A 32 -18.45 16.44 2.48
N ALA A 33 -18.81 15.27 3.02
CA ALA A 33 -17.96 14.55 3.99
C ALA A 33 -17.50 13.17 3.51
N ALA A 34 -18.22 12.51 2.59
CA ALA A 34 -17.88 11.17 2.11
C ALA A 34 -16.88 11.16 0.93
N ALA A 35 -16.80 12.27 0.17
CA ALA A 35 -15.85 12.38 -0.95
C ALA A 35 -14.39 12.61 -0.50
N LYS A 36 -14.18 13.14 0.71
CA LYS A 36 -12.83 13.40 1.25
C LYS A 36 -12.18 12.19 1.93
N THR A 37 -12.90 11.10 2.16
CA THR A 37 -12.35 9.90 2.84
C THR A 37 -11.83 8.86 1.84
N SER A 38 -12.36 8.86 0.61
CA SER A 38 -11.87 8.00 -0.49
C SER A 38 -10.54 8.50 -1.08
N GLU A 39 -10.24 9.79 -0.94
CA GLU A 39 -8.99 10.39 -1.45
C GLU A 39 -7.81 10.18 -0.49
N VAL A 40 -8.09 10.02 0.82
CA VAL A 40 -7.08 9.80 1.87
C VAL A 40 -6.72 8.30 2.02
N ALA A 41 -7.62 7.38 1.67
CA ALA A 41 -7.33 5.94 1.67
C ALA A 41 -6.55 5.47 0.42
N ALA A 42 -6.58 6.24 -0.67
CA ALA A 42 -5.78 6.00 -1.87
C ALA A 42 -4.34 6.56 -1.76
N ALA A 43 -4.01 7.27 -0.67
CA ALA A 43 -2.77 8.02 -0.49
C ALA A 43 -1.67 7.29 0.32
N LEU A 44 -1.79 5.99 0.57
CA LEU A 44 -0.92 5.25 1.50
C LEU A 44 -0.40 3.91 0.94
N THR A 45 0.26 3.90 -0.23
CA THR A 45 0.95 2.68 -0.74
C THR A 45 2.41 2.91 -1.19
N PRO A 46 3.39 2.12 -0.68
CA PRO A 46 4.84 2.17 -0.95
C PRO A 46 5.36 2.03 -2.40
N GLU A 47 4.54 1.94 -3.44
CA GLU A 47 5.00 1.83 -4.85
C GLU A 47 4.92 3.11 -5.66
N ALA A 48 4.78 4.24 -4.96
CA ALA A 48 5.59 5.41 -5.27
C ALA A 48 7.08 5.20 -4.94
N ARG A 49 7.55 3.99 -4.56
CA ARG A 49 8.98 3.71 -4.25
C ARG A 49 9.68 2.62 -5.08
N SER A 50 9.12 2.19 -6.20
CA SER A 50 9.95 1.54 -7.24
C SER A 50 10.86 2.60 -7.83
N ALA A 51 12.08 2.30 -8.24
CA ALA A 51 13.04 3.26 -8.78
C ALA A 51 12.46 4.41 -9.67
N ALA A 52 11.45 4.12 -10.51
CA ALA A 52 10.75 5.10 -11.34
C ALA A 52 9.69 5.95 -10.60
N ALA A 53 9.10 5.41 -9.55
CA ALA A 53 8.12 6.08 -8.71
C ALA A 53 8.81 6.84 -7.55
N LEU A 54 9.92 6.28 -7.03
CA LEU A 54 10.92 7.00 -6.24
C LEU A 54 11.31 8.27 -6.99
N ALA A 55 11.64 8.18 -8.29
CA ALA A 55 11.96 9.35 -9.12
C ALA A 55 10.88 10.44 -9.21
N GLN A 56 9.62 10.17 -8.85
CA GLN A 56 8.52 11.14 -8.81
C GLN A 56 8.01 11.46 -7.40
N SER A 57 8.44 10.70 -6.38
CA SER A 57 8.07 10.92 -4.98
C SER A 57 8.90 12.05 -4.37
N SER A 58 8.20 12.93 -3.67
CA SER A 58 8.80 13.97 -2.82
C SER A 58 9.31 13.43 -1.48
N GLU A 59 8.99 12.18 -1.09
CA GLU A 59 9.52 11.57 0.13
C GLU A 59 10.94 11.04 -0.12
N ALA A 60 11.86 11.35 0.78
CA ALA A 60 13.22 10.85 0.73
C ALA A 60 13.27 9.36 1.12
N THR A 61 14.21 8.61 0.55
CA THR A 61 14.44 7.21 0.90
C THR A 61 14.90 7.07 2.36
N PHE A 62 15.58 8.09 2.90
CA PHE A 62 16.01 8.16 4.29
C PHE A 62 15.77 9.57 4.84
N ASP A 63 15.02 9.66 5.91
CA ASP A 63 14.56 10.90 6.56
C ASP A 63 14.36 10.66 8.07
N PRO A 64 14.05 11.68 8.88
CA PRO A 64 13.86 11.53 10.33
C PRO A 64 12.79 10.50 10.73
N GLY A 65 11.77 10.26 9.89
CA GLY A 65 10.70 9.29 10.14
C GLY A 65 11.06 7.85 9.76
N SER A 66 12.22 7.61 9.15
CA SER A 66 12.60 6.31 8.61
C SER A 66 12.71 5.21 9.66
N ALA A 67 13.28 5.52 10.83
CA ALA A 67 13.38 4.56 11.94
C ALA A 67 12.00 4.12 12.43
N ARG A 68 11.07 5.06 12.62
CA ARG A 68 9.69 4.76 13.02
C ARG A 68 9.00 3.85 12.01
N ARG A 69 9.10 4.17 10.71
CA ARG A 69 8.54 3.35 9.63
C ARG A 69 9.11 1.93 9.59
N LEU A 70 10.40 1.77 9.93
CA LEU A 70 11.02 0.44 10.04
C LEU A 70 10.47 -0.36 11.22
N VAL A 71 10.30 0.27 12.39
CA VAL A 71 9.68 -0.39 13.56
C VAL A 71 8.25 -0.83 13.26
N GLU A 72 7.42 0.05 12.68
CA GLU A 72 6.04 -0.27 12.27
C GLU A 72 6.00 -1.45 11.27
N ALA A 73 6.94 -1.49 10.33
CA ALA A 73 7.05 -2.59 9.37
C ALA A 73 7.46 -3.92 10.04
N ILE A 74 8.39 -3.88 11.01
CA ILE A 74 8.80 -5.06 11.79
C ILE A 74 7.59 -5.61 12.54
N GLU A 75 6.85 -4.76 13.25
CA GLU A 75 5.65 -5.17 13.98
C GLU A 75 4.60 -5.82 13.07
N ALA A 76 4.31 -5.20 11.93
CA ALA A 76 3.38 -5.75 10.95
C ALA A 76 3.81 -7.13 10.41
N TYR A 77 5.11 -7.30 10.13
CA TYR A 77 5.64 -8.57 9.63
C TYR A 77 5.71 -9.64 10.72
N SER A 78 6.00 -9.28 11.97
CA SER A 78 5.93 -10.20 13.11
C SER A 78 4.51 -10.68 13.38
N LEU A 79 3.48 -9.88 13.12
CA LEU A 79 2.08 -10.35 13.18
C LEU A 79 1.82 -11.40 12.09
N ILE A 80 2.29 -11.18 10.86
CA ILE A 80 2.18 -12.16 9.77
C ILE A 80 2.91 -13.46 10.14
N GLU A 81 4.12 -13.38 10.70
CA GLU A 81 4.88 -14.54 11.18
C GLU A 81 4.09 -15.34 12.23
N LYS A 82 3.51 -14.67 13.24
CA LYS A 82 2.68 -15.32 14.28
C LYS A 82 1.44 -16.00 13.71
N LEU A 83 0.91 -15.51 12.59
CA LEU A 83 -0.23 -16.11 11.88
C LEU A 83 0.18 -17.27 10.94
N GLY A 84 1.45 -17.71 10.97
CA GLY A 84 1.97 -18.80 10.14
C GLY A 84 2.68 -18.34 8.88
N GLY A 85 2.90 -17.03 8.71
CA GLY A 85 3.54 -16.46 7.55
C GLY A 85 2.63 -16.40 6.33
N TRP A 86 3.25 -16.27 5.16
CA TRP A 86 2.56 -16.37 3.88
C TRP A 86 2.84 -17.71 3.20
N PRO A 87 1.91 -18.22 2.37
CA PRO A 87 2.06 -19.53 1.76
C PRO A 87 3.25 -19.56 0.79
N GLN A 88 3.97 -20.69 0.81
CA GLN A 88 5.03 -20.96 -0.16
C GLN A 88 4.44 -21.64 -1.39
N ILE A 89 4.74 -21.07 -2.55
CA ILE A 89 4.25 -21.55 -3.84
C ILE A 89 5.25 -22.59 -4.36
N PRO A 90 4.82 -23.80 -4.78
CA PRO A 90 5.68 -24.76 -5.44
C PRO A 90 6.43 -24.11 -6.60
N THR A 91 7.73 -24.37 -6.69
CA THR A 91 8.60 -23.69 -7.65
C THR A 91 8.30 -24.07 -9.10
N ASP A 92 7.65 -25.20 -9.31
CA ASP A 92 7.16 -25.73 -10.58
C ASP A 92 5.72 -25.29 -10.92
N ALA A 93 5.08 -24.50 -10.06
CA ALA A 93 3.74 -23.97 -10.31
C ALA A 93 3.69 -23.14 -11.60
N LYS A 94 2.66 -23.41 -12.41
CA LYS A 94 2.41 -22.72 -13.67
C LYS A 94 1.14 -21.88 -13.57
N PHE A 95 1.23 -20.65 -14.03
CA PHE A 95 0.13 -19.70 -14.07
C PHE A 95 -0.15 -19.32 -15.51
N ALA A 96 -1.41 -19.43 -15.93
CA ALA A 96 -1.85 -19.16 -17.29
C ALA A 96 -3.01 -18.17 -17.27
N ILE A 97 -2.84 -17.02 -17.93
CA ILE A 97 -3.84 -15.95 -17.90
C ILE A 97 -5.16 -16.45 -18.49
N GLY A 98 -6.25 -16.23 -17.76
CA GLY A 98 -7.61 -16.61 -18.17
C GLY A 98 -7.96 -18.09 -18.00
N THR A 99 -7.04 -18.94 -17.54
CA THR A 99 -7.31 -20.35 -17.24
C THR A 99 -7.11 -20.61 -15.75
N ALA A 100 -8.06 -21.29 -15.11
CA ALA A 100 -7.92 -21.67 -13.71
C ALA A 100 -6.79 -22.69 -13.52
N GLY A 101 -5.80 -22.33 -12.72
CA GLY A 101 -4.70 -23.18 -12.28
C GLY A 101 -4.87 -23.66 -10.84
N PRO A 102 -4.30 -24.81 -10.47
CA PRO A 102 -4.42 -25.36 -9.12
C PRO A 102 -3.75 -24.50 -8.03
N GLN A 103 -2.85 -23.58 -8.42
CA GLN A 103 -2.08 -22.75 -7.49
C GLN A 103 -2.53 -21.28 -7.48
N ASP A 104 -3.57 -20.92 -8.24
CA ASP A 104 -4.02 -19.52 -8.40
C ASP A 104 -4.51 -18.94 -7.06
N GLU A 105 -5.33 -19.68 -6.32
CA GLU A 105 -5.83 -19.24 -5.01
C GLU A 105 -4.71 -19.04 -3.98
N MET A 106 -3.69 -19.90 -4.01
CA MET A 106 -2.54 -19.76 -3.13
C MET A 106 -1.71 -18.52 -3.48
N LEU A 107 -1.53 -18.22 -4.77
CA LEU A 107 -0.89 -16.98 -5.21
C LEU A 107 -1.71 -15.75 -4.78
N ARG A 108 -3.05 -15.81 -4.89
CA ARG A 108 -3.94 -14.75 -4.39
C ARG A 108 -3.76 -14.54 -2.90
N ASN A 109 -3.84 -15.60 -2.11
CA ASN A 109 -3.65 -15.53 -0.65
C ASN A 109 -2.27 -14.96 -0.31
N ARG A 110 -1.22 -15.37 -1.03
CA ARG A 110 0.12 -14.82 -0.88
C ARG A 110 0.16 -13.30 -1.08
N LEU A 111 -0.52 -12.80 -2.12
CA LEU A 111 -0.57 -11.38 -2.47
C LEU A 111 -1.52 -10.59 -1.57
N VAL A 112 -2.60 -11.20 -1.07
CA VAL A 112 -3.50 -10.59 -0.08
C VAL A 112 -2.75 -10.35 1.24
N ILE A 113 -2.00 -11.34 1.73
CA ILE A 113 -1.22 -11.22 2.97
C ILE A 113 -0.18 -10.11 2.85
N SER A 114 0.44 -9.93 1.69
CA SER A 114 1.40 -8.84 1.46
C SER A 114 0.80 -7.50 1.03
N GLY A 115 -0.53 -7.41 0.93
CA GLY A 115 -1.26 -6.18 0.57
C GLY A 115 -1.20 -5.82 -0.92
N ASP A 116 -0.71 -6.72 -1.77
CA ASP A 116 -0.60 -6.51 -3.22
C ASP A 116 -1.94 -6.79 -3.94
N LEU A 117 -2.85 -7.53 -3.30
CA LEU A 117 -4.20 -7.85 -3.78
C LEU A 117 -5.25 -7.59 -2.68
N ALA A 118 -6.45 -7.13 -3.05
CA ALA A 118 -7.53 -6.88 -2.09
C ALA A 118 -8.09 -8.20 -1.52
N SER A 119 -8.48 -8.22 -0.25
CA SER A 119 -9.01 -9.44 0.39
C SER A 119 -10.30 -9.98 -0.26
N SER A 120 -11.08 -9.11 -0.92
CA SER A 120 -12.25 -9.49 -1.71
C SER A 120 -11.89 -10.31 -2.96
N GLU A 121 -10.66 -10.20 -3.44
CA GLU A 121 -10.12 -10.87 -4.63
C GLU A 121 -9.30 -12.13 -4.26
N SER A 122 -9.54 -12.72 -3.09
CA SER A 122 -8.77 -13.87 -2.57
C SER A 122 -9.01 -15.17 -3.35
N LYS A 123 -10.05 -15.23 -4.19
CA LYS A 123 -10.43 -16.42 -4.97
C LYS A 123 -10.56 -16.12 -6.45
N GLY A 124 -10.48 -17.16 -7.27
CA GLY A 124 -10.65 -17.09 -8.71
C GLY A 124 -9.39 -17.43 -9.52
N PRO A 125 -9.53 -17.52 -10.85
CA PRO A 125 -8.45 -17.93 -11.76
C PRO A 125 -7.36 -16.86 -11.90
N PHE A 126 -6.30 -17.13 -12.66
CA PHE A 126 -5.31 -16.13 -13.04
C PHE A 126 -5.86 -15.07 -14.01
N ASP A 127 -6.65 -14.13 -13.47
CA ASP A 127 -7.38 -13.09 -14.20
C ASP A 127 -6.66 -11.72 -14.16
N ALA A 128 -7.33 -10.68 -14.68
CA ALA A 128 -6.79 -9.33 -14.73
C ALA A 128 -6.50 -8.73 -13.33
N ALA A 129 -7.29 -9.08 -12.31
CA ALA A 129 -7.08 -8.59 -10.95
C ALA A 129 -5.81 -9.22 -10.35
N LEU A 130 -5.63 -10.53 -10.56
CA LEU A 130 -4.43 -11.23 -10.11
C LEU A 130 -3.17 -10.76 -10.86
N VAL A 131 -3.26 -10.54 -12.17
CA VAL A 131 -2.19 -9.94 -12.96
C VAL A 131 -1.81 -8.56 -12.43
N ALA A 132 -2.78 -7.72 -12.07
CA ALA A 132 -2.52 -6.42 -11.46
C ALA A 132 -1.83 -6.55 -10.09
N GLY A 133 -2.25 -7.51 -9.26
CA GLY A 133 -1.59 -7.81 -7.99
C GLY A 133 -0.14 -8.29 -8.15
N VAL A 134 0.11 -9.16 -9.14
CA VAL A 134 1.48 -9.60 -9.48
C VAL A 134 2.33 -8.43 -9.96
N LYS A 135 1.77 -7.52 -10.79
CA LYS A 135 2.49 -6.33 -11.25
C LYS A 135 2.87 -5.41 -10.09
N ARG A 136 1.97 -5.20 -9.12
CA ARG A 136 2.29 -4.48 -7.88
C ARG A 136 3.44 -5.16 -7.16
N PHE A 137 3.27 -6.42 -6.76
CA PHE A 137 4.35 -7.20 -6.13
C PHE A 137 5.70 -7.10 -6.84
N GLN A 138 5.73 -7.29 -8.16
CA GLN A 138 6.96 -7.16 -8.96
C GLN A 138 7.59 -5.78 -8.82
N THR A 139 6.77 -4.73 -8.88
CA THR A 139 7.18 -3.34 -8.79
C THR A 139 7.78 -3.05 -7.39
N ARG A 140 7.21 -3.57 -6.29
CA ARG A 140 7.74 -3.47 -4.91
C ARG A 140 9.07 -4.16 -4.74
N HIS A 141 9.22 -5.29 -5.43
CA HIS A 141 10.41 -6.12 -5.36
C HIS A 141 11.49 -5.73 -6.38
N GLY A 142 11.33 -4.60 -7.09
CA GLY A 142 12.31 -4.12 -8.07
C GLY A 142 12.45 -5.03 -9.30
N LEU A 143 11.39 -5.79 -9.61
CA LEU A 143 11.28 -6.64 -10.78
C LEU A 143 10.56 -5.90 -11.91
N LEU A 144 10.72 -6.38 -13.15
CA LEU A 144 9.95 -5.87 -14.27
C LEU A 144 8.46 -6.26 -14.09
N ALA A 145 7.57 -5.27 -14.16
CA ALA A 145 6.13 -5.41 -13.94
C ALA A 145 5.40 -6.07 -15.13
N THR A 146 5.81 -7.28 -15.49
CA THR A 146 5.22 -8.05 -16.60
C THR A 146 3.83 -8.58 -16.27
N GLY A 147 3.55 -8.83 -14.99
CA GLY A 147 2.37 -9.56 -14.53
C GLY A 147 2.50 -11.08 -14.65
N ASN A 148 3.61 -11.59 -15.19
CA ASN A 148 3.88 -13.01 -15.32
C ASN A 148 4.73 -13.52 -14.14
N VAL A 149 4.38 -14.67 -13.57
CA VAL A 149 5.15 -15.29 -12.48
C VAL A 149 6.29 -16.13 -13.06
N GLY A 150 7.40 -15.47 -13.42
CA GLY A 150 8.64 -16.13 -13.85
C GLY A 150 9.54 -16.54 -12.68
N PRO A 151 10.70 -17.18 -12.94
CA PRO A 151 11.59 -17.68 -11.89
C PRO A 151 12.04 -16.62 -10.86
N ARG A 152 12.31 -15.38 -11.32
CA ARG A 152 12.68 -14.27 -10.42
C ARG A 152 11.54 -13.83 -9.52
N THR A 153 10.32 -13.80 -10.04
CA THR A 153 9.11 -13.48 -9.27
C THR A 153 8.81 -14.59 -8.28
N MET A 154 8.92 -15.86 -8.69
CA MET A 154 8.75 -17.02 -7.82
C MET A 154 9.75 -17.03 -6.66
N ALA A 155 11.03 -16.78 -6.94
CA ALA A 155 12.06 -16.68 -5.91
C ALA A 155 11.75 -15.55 -4.90
N ALA A 156 11.28 -14.40 -5.37
CA ALA A 156 10.90 -13.29 -4.50
C ALA A 156 9.65 -13.59 -3.65
N LEU A 157 8.64 -14.25 -4.22
CA LEU A 157 7.40 -14.65 -3.53
C LEU A 157 7.68 -15.62 -2.39
N ASN A 158 8.61 -16.55 -2.61
CA ASN A 158 8.95 -17.62 -1.68
C ASN A 158 10.02 -17.25 -0.63
N VAL A 159 10.47 -15.99 -0.58
CA VAL A 159 11.27 -15.53 0.57
C VAL A 159 10.39 -15.57 1.82
N PRO A 160 10.78 -16.31 2.88
CA PRO A 160 10.00 -16.38 4.11
C PRO A 160 9.85 -15.01 4.79
N VAL A 161 8.77 -14.83 5.54
CA VAL A 161 8.55 -13.60 6.33
C VAL A 161 9.65 -13.35 7.35
N THR A 162 10.17 -14.42 7.96
CA THR A 162 11.29 -14.37 8.92
C THR A 162 12.53 -13.71 8.32
N LYS A 163 12.87 -14.08 7.08
CA LYS A 163 13.97 -13.45 6.33
C LYS A 163 13.73 -11.98 6.01
N ARG A 164 12.47 -11.54 5.88
CA ARG A 164 12.14 -10.13 5.70
C ARG A 164 12.25 -9.36 7.01
N ILE A 165 11.86 -9.96 8.14
CA ILE A 165 12.04 -9.38 9.49
C ILE A 165 13.53 -9.16 9.76
N GLU A 166 14.38 -10.17 9.55
CA GLU A 166 15.85 -10.06 9.69
C GLU A 166 16.43 -8.89 8.86
N GLN A 167 15.93 -8.71 7.62
CA GLN A 167 16.36 -7.61 6.74
C GLN A 167 15.91 -6.24 7.26
N LEU A 168 14.71 -6.14 7.82
CA LEU A 168 14.16 -4.92 8.40
C LEU A 168 14.91 -4.54 9.68
N GLU A 169 15.18 -5.49 10.57
CA GLU A 169 15.96 -5.29 11.79
C GLU A 169 17.39 -4.82 11.47
N ALA A 170 18.06 -5.46 10.51
CA ALA A 170 19.37 -5.03 10.05
C ALA A 170 19.34 -3.61 9.46
N SER A 171 18.24 -3.23 8.79
CA SER A 171 18.05 -1.88 8.26
C SER A 171 17.82 -0.85 9.37
N LEU A 172 17.06 -1.21 10.41
CA LEU A 172 16.83 -0.37 11.59
C LEU A 172 18.13 -0.14 12.36
N GLN A 173 18.94 -1.19 12.56
CA GLN A 173 20.25 -1.07 13.20
C GLN A 173 21.16 -0.12 12.40
N ARG A 174 21.21 -0.26 11.07
CA ARG A 174 21.98 0.66 10.21
C ARG A 174 21.46 2.09 10.31
N ALA A 175 20.15 2.30 10.27
CA ALA A 175 19.54 3.61 10.40
C ALA A 175 19.88 4.28 11.75
N GLY A 176 19.88 3.52 12.84
CA GLY A 176 20.25 4.02 14.17
C GLY A 176 21.75 4.26 14.39
N ALA A 177 22.61 3.54 13.67
CA ALA A 177 24.06 3.73 13.73
C ALA A 177 24.53 4.98 12.95
N ILE A 178 23.69 5.52 12.06
CA ILE A 178 23.98 6.73 11.31
C ILE A 178 23.86 7.94 12.25
N GLY A 179 25.01 8.49 12.67
CA GLY A 179 25.09 9.72 13.47
C GLY A 179 24.75 11.01 12.69
N PHE A 180 23.99 10.90 11.60
CA PHE A 180 23.64 12.03 10.74
C PHE A 180 22.58 12.90 11.42
N LYS A 181 22.86 14.20 11.52
CA LYS A 181 21.89 15.18 12.01
C LYS A 181 21.13 15.74 10.82
N PHE A 182 19.85 15.44 10.73
CA PHE A 182 18.98 16.03 9.73
C PHE A 182 18.88 17.54 9.94
N GLY A 183 19.00 18.29 8.85
CA GLY A 183 18.78 19.73 8.80
C GLY A 183 17.84 20.09 7.65
N PRO A 184 17.59 21.38 7.40
CA PRO A 184 16.67 21.80 6.34
C PRO A 184 17.09 21.33 4.94
N ARG A 185 18.36 21.00 4.72
CA ARG A 185 18.88 20.50 3.44
C ARG A 185 19.88 19.38 3.68
N TYR A 186 19.73 18.27 2.94
CA TYR A 186 20.65 17.15 3.01
C TYR A 186 20.66 16.32 1.73
N VAL A 187 21.66 15.45 1.60
CA VAL A 187 21.76 14.51 0.48
C VAL A 187 21.75 13.09 1.03
N VAL A 188 20.92 12.24 0.44
CA VAL A 188 20.85 10.81 0.75
C VAL A 188 21.35 10.04 -0.45
N VAL A 189 22.20 9.03 -0.22
CA VAL A 189 22.62 8.11 -1.28
C VAL A 189 22.19 6.70 -0.91
N ASN A 190 21.27 6.13 -1.68
CA ASN A 190 20.88 4.73 -1.57
C ASN A 190 21.80 3.91 -2.49
N LEU A 191 22.88 3.35 -1.93
CA LEU A 191 23.86 2.57 -2.69
C LEU A 191 23.23 1.34 -3.38
N PRO A 192 22.47 0.46 -2.70
CA PRO A 192 21.79 -0.66 -3.36
C PRO A 192 20.78 -0.21 -4.42
N GLY A 193 20.12 0.92 -4.20
CA GLY A 193 19.18 1.52 -5.15
C GLY A 193 19.84 2.25 -6.31
N ALA A 194 21.13 2.60 -6.20
CA ALA A 194 21.87 3.43 -7.14
C ALA A 194 21.21 4.81 -7.41
N TYR A 195 20.71 5.46 -6.36
CA TYR A 195 20.14 6.82 -6.42
C TYR A 195 20.76 7.75 -5.38
N ALA A 196 20.89 9.02 -5.75
CA ALA A 196 21.16 10.13 -4.85
C ALA A 196 19.97 11.10 -4.87
N GLU A 197 19.56 11.56 -3.70
CA GLU A 197 18.43 12.47 -3.48
C GLU A 197 18.94 13.73 -2.79
N ALA A 198 18.60 14.91 -3.33
CA ALA A 198 18.76 16.17 -2.62
C ALA A 198 17.42 16.54 -1.99
N VAL A 199 17.44 16.69 -0.66
CA VAL A 199 16.26 16.96 0.15
C VAL A 199 16.32 18.38 0.67
N GLU A 200 15.20 19.08 0.63
CA GLU A 200 14.98 20.41 1.21
C GLU A 200 13.64 20.45 1.94
N ASN A 201 13.64 20.80 3.24
CA ASN A 201 12.46 20.82 4.11
C ASN A 201 11.64 19.52 4.03
N ASP A 202 12.34 18.38 4.13
CA ASP A 202 11.78 17.02 4.03
C ASP A 202 11.15 16.66 2.67
N ILE A 203 11.42 17.48 1.63
CA ILE A 203 10.96 17.26 0.26
C ILE A 203 12.17 16.97 -0.64
N VAL A 204 12.13 15.87 -1.40
CA VAL A 204 13.10 15.58 -2.44
C VAL A 204 12.92 16.58 -3.58
N VAL A 205 13.85 17.52 -3.69
CA VAL A 205 13.84 18.54 -4.74
C VAL A 205 14.55 18.07 -6.01
N ARG A 206 15.49 17.12 -5.89
CA ARG A 206 16.20 16.53 -7.03
C ARG A 206 16.58 15.08 -6.76
N ARG A 207 16.59 14.27 -7.82
CA ARG A 207 17.04 12.87 -7.77
C ARG A 207 17.92 12.54 -8.96
N TYR A 208 18.99 11.81 -8.70
CA TYR A 208 19.97 11.39 -9.70
C TYR A 208 20.19 9.90 -9.63
N ARG A 209 20.28 9.25 -10.80
CA ARG A 209 20.81 7.89 -10.89
C ARG A 209 22.34 7.98 -10.73
N VAL A 210 22.89 7.20 -9.82
CA VAL A 210 24.34 7.14 -9.57
C VAL A 210 24.91 5.79 -10.01
N ILE A 211 26.22 5.73 -10.21
CA ILE A 211 26.94 4.48 -10.44
C ILE A 211 27.72 4.17 -9.17
N VAL A 212 27.53 2.97 -8.62
CA VAL A 212 28.23 2.51 -7.41
C VAL A 212 29.35 1.55 -7.78
N GLY A 213 30.35 1.46 -6.90
CA GLY A 213 31.46 0.53 -7.06
C GLY A 213 31.00 -0.93 -7.14
N LYS A 214 31.76 -1.76 -7.85
CA LYS A 214 31.51 -3.21 -7.92
C LYS A 214 31.70 -3.84 -6.53
N THR A 215 31.16 -5.03 -6.31
CA THR A 215 31.24 -5.72 -5.00
C THR A 215 32.67 -5.96 -4.51
N ASP A 216 33.63 -6.09 -5.43
CA ASP A 216 35.07 -6.22 -5.16
C ASP A 216 35.77 -4.88 -4.87
N LYS A 217 35.12 -3.74 -5.17
CA LYS A 217 35.61 -2.37 -4.92
C LYS A 217 34.44 -1.45 -4.54
N PRO A 218 33.86 -1.62 -3.34
CA PRO A 218 32.66 -0.90 -2.95
C PRO A 218 32.93 0.60 -2.76
N SER A 219 31.90 1.40 -3.00
CA SER A 219 31.91 2.83 -2.62
C SER A 219 31.98 2.95 -1.09
N PRO A 220 32.85 3.81 -0.53
CA PRO A 220 32.88 4.05 0.91
C PRO A 220 31.52 4.52 1.45
N THR A 221 31.13 4.03 2.63
CA THR A 221 29.87 4.35 3.33
C THR A 221 30.11 5.16 4.59
#